data_AF-A0A962Y714-F1
#
_entry.id   AF-A0A962Y714-F1
#
_cell.length_a   1.000
_cell.length_b   1.000
_cell.length_c   1.000
_cell.angle_alpha   90.00
_cell.angle_beta   90.00
_cell.angle_gamma   90.00
#
_symmetry.space_group_name_H-M   'P 1'
#
loop_
_entity.id
_entity.type
_entity.pdbx_description
1 polymer ?
#
loop_
_entity_poly.entity_id
_entity_poly.type
_entity_poly.pdbx_seq_one_letter_code
_entity_poly.pdbx_strand_id
1 'polypeptide(L)' 'QDVEVFVYPGAGHGFHCDQRGSFNAASAEQAWQRSLALFGQHLR' A
#
# COMPACT_ATOMS: atom_id res chain seq x y z
N GLN A 1 13.38 7.66 15.14
CA GLN A 1 12.75 6.59 14.35
C GLN A 1 11.72 7.31 13.52
N ASP A 2 12.04 7.54 12.25
CA ASP A 2 11.16 8.27 11.35
C ASP A 2 10.13 7.28 10.76
N VAL A 3 8.90 7.74 10.56
CA VAL A 3 7.82 6.92 9.99
C VAL A 3 7.32 7.59 8.72
N GLU A 4 7.32 6.85 7.61
CA GLU A 4 6.73 7.29 6.37
C GLU A 4 5.23 7.01 6.35
N VAL A 5 4.44 8.00 5.95
CA VAL A 5 2.98 7.90 5.85
C VAL A 5 2.54 8.33 4.46
N PHE A 6 1.71 7.50 3.82
CA PHE A 6 1.17 7.76 2.49
C PHE A 6 -0.36 7.80 2.54
N VAL A 7 -0.94 8.84 1.94
CA VAL A 7 -2.39 8.93 1.68
C VAL A 7 -2.62 8.65 0.19
N TYR A 8 -3.62 7.82 -0.11
CA TYR A 8 -3.95 7.40 -1.48
C TYR A 8 -5.25 8.08 -1.92
N PRO A 9 -5.18 9.14 -2.75
CA PRO A 9 -6.38 9.87 -3.17
C PRO A 9 -7.36 8.97 -3.92
N GLY A 10 -8.63 8.99 -3.52
CA GLY A 10 -9.68 8.19 -4.15
C GLY A 10 -9.69 6.70 -3.76
N ALA A 11 -8.77 6.25 -2.90
CA ALA A 11 -8.78 4.90 -2.36
C ALA A 11 -9.46 4.86 -0.98
N GLY A 12 -10.51 4.04 -0.85
CA GLY A 12 -11.23 3.84 0.40
C GLY A 12 -10.57 2.83 1.35
N HIS A 13 -11.17 2.62 2.53
CA HIS A 13 -10.72 1.57 3.43
C HIS A 13 -10.78 0.20 2.75
N GLY A 14 -9.72 -0.60 2.89
CA GLY A 14 -9.64 -1.92 2.27
C GLY A 14 -9.32 -1.90 0.78
N PHE A 15 -8.75 -0.81 0.24
CA PHE A 15 -8.43 -0.67 -1.19
C PHE A 15 -7.49 -1.75 -1.76
N HIS A 16 -6.76 -2.46 -0.90
CA HIS A 16 -5.83 -3.53 -1.29
C HIS A 16 -6.50 -4.92 -1.42
N CYS A 17 -7.73 -5.08 -0.93
CA CYS A 17 -8.45 -6.36 -1.01
C CYS A 17 -9.27 -6.42 -2.30
N ASP A 18 -8.83 -7.24 -3.25
CA ASP A 18 -9.43 -7.45 -4.58
C ASP A 18 -10.86 -8.03 -4.55
N GLN A 19 -11.25 -8.63 -3.42
CA GLN A 19 -12.62 -9.12 -3.21
C GLN A 19 -13.61 -8.06 -2.73
N ARG A 20 -13.15 -6.83 -2.42
CA ARG A 20 -14.02 -5.75 -1.93
C ARG A 20 -14.37 -4.77 -3.04
N GLY A 21 -15.57 -4.20 -2.98
CA GLY A 21 -15.98 -3.11 -3.90
C GLY A 21 -15.14 -1.84 -3.77
N SER A 22 -14.39 -1.68 -2.68
CA SER A 22 -13.43 -0.60 -2.47
C SER A 22 -12.06 -0.83 -3.12
N PHE A 23 -11.86 -1.98 -3.79
CA PHE A 23 -10.60 -2.31 -4.44
C PHE A 23 -10.16 -1.22 -5.42
N ASN A 24 -8.92 -0.77 -5.28
CA ASN A 24 -8.30 0.21 -6.18
C ASN A 24 -6.94 -0.34 -6.62
N ALA A 25 -6.91 -0.92 -7.82
CA ALA A 25 -5.74 -1.64 -8.34
C ALA A 25 -4.46 -0.78 -8.34
N ALA A 26 -4.55 0.47 -8.82
CA ALA A 26 -3.40 1.37 -8.88
C ALA A 26 -2.84 1.70 -7.48
N SER A 27 -3.72 1.97 -6.51
CA SER A 27 -3.30 2.26 -5.13
C SER A 27 -2.75 1.01 -4.44
N ALA A 28 -3.36 -0.15 -4.67
CA ALA A 28 -2.90 -1.42 -4.14
C ALA A 28 -1.49 -1.76 -4.64
N GLU A 29 -1.25 -1.66 -5.95
CA GLU A 29 0.06 -1.91 -6.55
C GLU A 29 1.12 -0.96 -5.99
N GLN A 30 0.84 0.34 -5.92
CA GLN A 30 1.77 1.32 -5.39
C GLN A 30 2.09 1.08 -3.90
N ALA A 31 1.08 0.75 -3.09
CA ALA A 31 1.27 0.39 -1.68
C ALA A 31 2.09 -0.89 -1.51
N TRP A 32 1.88 -1.88 -2.37
CA TRP A 32 2.62 -3.13 -2.37
C TRP A 32 4.10 -2.93 -2.68
N GLN A 33 4.41 -2.17 -3.74
CA GLN A 33 5.79 -1.83 -4.11
C GLN A 33 6.55 -1.13 -2.97
N ARG A 34 5.90 -0.16 -2.29
CA ARG A 34 6.48 0.52 -1.12
C ARG A 34 6.74 -0.43 0.05
N SER A 35 5.78 -1.32 0.32
CA SER A 35 5.92 -2.31 1.39
C SER A 35 7.09 -3.27 1.16
N LEU A 36 7.22 -3.77 -0.08
CA LEU A 36 8.35 -4.63 -0.46
C LEU A 36 9.69 -3.88 -0.41
N ALA A 37 9.72 -2.61 -0.83
CA ALA A 37 10.93 -1.79 -0.73
C ALA A 37 11.36 -1.60 0.73
N LEU A 38 10.41 -1.34 1.65
CA LEU A 38 10.68 -1.26 3.08
C LEU A 38 11.24 -2.59 3.62
N PHE A 39 10.65 -3.72 3.26
CA PHE A 39 11.15 -5.03 3.68
C PHE A 39 12.55 -5.31 3.14
N GLY A 40 12.83 -4.97 1.88
CA GLY A 40 14.16 -5.13 1.28
C GLY A 40 15.26 -4.31 1.98
N GLN A 41 14.90 -3.23 2.67
CA GLN A 41 15.86 -2.41 3.44
C GLN A 41 16.16 -2.96 4.83
N HIS A 42 15.24 -3.75 5.41
CA HIS A 42 15.27 -4.05 6.85
C HIS A 42 15.24 -5.53 7.21
N LEU A 43 14.74 -6.40 6.34
CA LEU A 43 14.70 -7.85 6.54
C LEU A 43 15.84 -8.51 5.75
N ARG A 44 16.52 -9.48 6.36
CA ARG A 44 17.60 -10.29 5.77
C ARG A 44 17.20 -11.75 5.70
#